data_AF-A0A1H1LD31-F1
#
_entry.id   AF-A0A1H1LD31-F1
#
_cell.length_a   1.000
_cell.length_b   1.000
_cell.length_c   1.000
_cell.angle_alpha   90.00
_cell.angle_beta   90.00
_cell.angle_gamma   90.00
#
_symmetry.space_group_name_H-M   'P 1'
#
loop_
_entity.id
_entity.type
_entity.pdbx_description
1 polymer ?
#
loop_
_entity_poly.entity_id
_entity_poly.type
_entity_poly.pdbx_seq_one_letter_code
_entity_poly.pdbx_strand_id
1 'polypeptide(L)'
;MHRPVTPPDSAAGARSALWQLWLALGAGLLALAWLLPVNVKSLNTALLREAGRETQSVAGFGRELLELDKPGPAALVLETARKVGDPGAGPLGTIYEDFARKHREMMPWGGWDIALEPLLGSRSAAASADSQPVLTFMATQQARENLRRYLGVSRLPGVQTVLQTAELGSTQRFVPANRPGGQPLEAVILLTAYLWQTEHLSSGLQREVRALAETAVRTGQMGELEDFYLDVLTLGRRLNWVQLSELLRTTGSLGTVGQFAHLARVAPEHLPVIYTAALMTKSADRVAHYLITFGQPGVEHLQLALASGEGAVEQLVQRQAPVSHAAGPEFEFGAGFVLRHPELALVAKYAAFLGGVFLLLRAVDTRLFFSVESALRGAFPRMGSGVIAVVLTFIFFVFSEPFLLKAAPVSDYKIKLTIPVIGALAAPAAPASTTPATMDITTILTIVIFAAIQLGMYFICVMKISDIARQSIPSALKLRLMENEENLFDGGLYLGIAGTATALVLQVLHVIDANLLAAYSSNLFGIVCVALVKIRHVRPYKRQLIIESQTAAVTA
;
A
#
# COMPACT_ATOMS: atom_id res chain seq x y z
N MET A 1 -61.07 8.97 -54.14
CA MET A 1 -59.87 9.51 -53.45
C MET A 1 -59.41 8.48 -52.42
N HIS A 2 -58.52 7.58 -52.80
CA HIS A 2 -57.87 6.64 -51.87
C HIS A 2 -56.63 7.32 -51.27
N ARG A 3 -56.60 7.51 -49.95
CA ARG A 3 -55.36 7.80 -49.22
C ARG A 3 -54.57 6.49 -49.08
N PRO A 4 -53.26 6.45 -49.39
CA PRO A 4 -52.46 5.28 -49.11
C PRO A 4 -52.16 5.22 -47.60
N VAL A 5 -52.44 4.06 -47.00
CA VAL A 5 -51.99 3.69 -45.66
C VAL A 5 -50.53 3.32 -45.76
N THR A 6 -49.64 4.12 -45.16
CA THR A 6 -48.23 3.77 -44.97
C THR A 6 -48.13 2.60 -43.97
N PRO A 7 -47.32 1.57 -44.25
CA PRO A 7 -47.17 0.45 -43.32
C PRO A 7 -46.48 0.92 -42.01
N PRO A 8 -46.75 0.28 -40.86
CA PRO A 8 -46.11 0.63 -39.60
C PRO A 8 -44.60 0.34 -39.65
N ASP A 9 -43.80 1.28 -39.15
CA ASP A 9 -42.34 1.24 -39.03
C ASP A 9 -41.85 0.10 -38.11
N SER A 10 -41.95 -1.15 -38.56
CA SER A 10 -41.37 -2.32 -37.87
C SER A 10 -39.85 -2.21 -37.70
N ALA A 11 -39.19 -1.43 -38.57
CA ALA A 11 -37.77 -1.13 -38.50
C ALA A 11 -37.39 -0.21 -37.32
N ALA A 12 -38.27 0.67 -36.86
CA ALA A 12 -38.02 1.56 -35.74
C ALA A 12 -38.12 0.81 -34.39
N GLY A 13 -39.10 -0.09 -34.26
CA GLY A 13 -39.26 -0.95 -33.09
C GLY A 13 -38.08 -1.89 -32.87
N ALA A 14 -37.60 -2.56 -33.92
CA ALA A 14 -36.45 -3.47 -33.85
C ALA A 14 -35.14 -2.76 -33.44
N ARG A 15 -34.90 -1.55 -33.95
CA ARG A 15 -33.74 -0.73 -33.55
C ARG A 15 -33.81 -0.28 -32.10
N SER A 16 -35.01 0.04 -31.60
CA SER A 16 -35.22 0.46 -30.21
C SER A 16 -35.00 -0.70 -29.21
N ALA A 17 -35.42 -1.91 -29.56
CA ALA A 17 -35.21 -3.11 -28.72
C ALA A 17 -33.73 -3.53 -28.69
N LEU A 18 -33.05 -3.48 -29.83
CA LEU A 18 -31.60 -3.69 -29.89
C LEU A 18 -30.87 -2.64 -29.06
N TRP A 19 -31.22 -1.36 -29.15
CA TRP A 19 -30.61 -0.33 -28.31
C TRP A 19 -30.73 -0.61 -26.81
N GLN A 20 -31.94 -0.98 -26.33
CA GLN A 20 -32.17 -1.32 -24.92
C GLN A 20 -31.30 -2.50 -24.48
N LEU A 21 -31.18 -3.52 -25.32
CA LEU A 21 -30.38 -4.71 -25.04
C LEU A 21 -28.88 -4.38 -24.94
N TRP A 22 -28.35 -3.58 -25.85
CA TRP A 22 -26.94 -3.19 -25.85
C TRP A 22 -26.59 -2.29 -24.68
N LEU A 23 -27.50 -1.37 -24.32
CA LEU A 23 -27.33 -0.51 -23.15
C LEU A 23 -27.40 -1.30 -21.84
N ALA A 24 -28.36 -2.21 -21.71
CA ALA A 24 -28.49 -3.07 -20.53
C ALA A 24 -27.29 -4.01 -20.38
N LEU A 25 -26.81 -4.61 -21.48
CA LEU A 25 -25.67 -5.54 -21.46
C LEU A 25 -24.35 -4.80 -21.22
N GLY A 26 -24.17 -3.61 -21.81
CA GLY A 26 -23.02 -2.75 -21.55
C GLY A 26 -22.97 -2.26 -20.11
N ALA A 27 -24.09 -1.76 -19.57
CA ALA A 27 -24.19 -1.35 -18.17
C ALA A 27 -24.01 -2.53 -17.21
N GLY A 28 -24.56 -3.71 -17.54
CA GLY A 28 -24.40 -4.93 -16.76
C GLY A 28 -22.94 -5.41 -16.68
N LEU A 29 -22.21 -5.38 -17.80
CA LEU A 29 -20.78 -5.73 -17.81
C LEU A 29 -19.93 -4.73 -17.03
N LEU A 30 -20.23 -3.43 -17.11
CA LEU A 30 -19.53 -2.43 -16.32
C LEU A 30 -19.82 -2.58 -14.82
N ALA A 31 -21.07 -2.87 -14.45
CA ALA A 31 -21.43 -3.16 -13.07
C ALA A 31 -20.69 -4.42 -12.57
N LEU A 32 -20.63 -5.49 -13.35
CA LEU A 32 -19.89 -6.71 -13.01
C LEU A 32 -18.38 -6.45 -12.85
N ALA A 33 -17.78 -5.67 -13.76
CA ALA A 33 -16.37 -5.31 -13.69
C ALA A 33 -16.04 -4.45 -12.46
N TRP A 34 -16.96 -3.57 -12.07
CA TRP A 34 -16.83 -2.73 -10.88
C TRP A 34 -16.97 -3.53 -9.58
N LEU A 35 -17.82 -4.56 -9.57
CA LEU A 35 -18.05 -5.43 -8.42
C LEU A 35 -16.91 -6.43 -8.17
N LEU A 36 -16.05 -6.72 -9.17
CA LEU A 36 -14.93 -7.65 -8.97
C LEU A 36 -13.87 -7.03 -8.02
N PRO A 37 -13.59 -7.66 -6.85
CA PRO A 37 -12.70 -7.10 -5.84
C PRO A 37 -11.22 -7.35 -6.17
N VAL A 38 -10.78 -7.02 -7.39
CA VAL A 38 -9.42 -7.25 -7.89
C VAL A 38 -8.76 -5.95 -8.27
N ASN A 39 -7.61 -5.66 -7.68
CA ASN A 39 -6.77 -4.52 -8.04
C ASN A 39 -5.35 -5.02 -8.35
N VAL A 40 -4.63 -4.29 -9.20
CA VAL A 40 -3.28 -4.70 -9.64
C VAL A 40 -2.24 -4.52 -8.53
N LYS A 41 -2.38 -3.47 -7.73
CA LYS A 41 -1.39 -3.07 -6.71
C LYS A 41 -1.94 -2.98 -5.30
N SER A 42 -3.16 -3.43 -5.04
CA SER A 42 -3.74 -3.40 -3.69
C SER A 42 -4.59 -4.62 -3.42
N LEU A 43 -4.73 -4.96 -2.14
CA LEU A 43 -5.63 -6.00 -1.68
C LEU A 43 -6.94 -5.37 -1.22
N ASN A 44 -8.06 -5.89 -1.68
CA ASN A 44 -9.37 -5.48 -1.20
C ASN A 44 -9.67 -6.16 0.14
N THR A 45 -10.34 -5.45 1.05
CA THR A 45 -10.82 -5.97 2.34
C THR A 45 -11.68 -7.23 2.17
N ALA A 46 -12.48 -7.31 1.10
CA ALA A 46 -13.26 -8.49 0.77
C ALA A 46 -12.40 -9.74 0.48
N LEU A 47 -11.23 -9.57 -0.13
CA LEU A 47 -10.29 -10.68 -0.34
C LEU A 47 -9.65 -11.13 0.96
N LEU A 48 -9.34 -10.19 1.86
CA LEU A 48 -8.80 -10.51 3.17
C LEU A 48 -9.82 -11.30 4.01
N ARG A 49 -11.09 -10.90 4.01
CA ARG A 49 -12.15 -11.66 4.72
C ARG A 49 -12.35 -13.05 4.15
N GLU A 50 -12.38 -13.19 2.83
CA GLU A 50 -12.53 -14.51 2.22
C GLU A 50 -11.27 -15.38 2.42
N ALA A 51 -10.07 -14.80 2.43
CA ALA A 51 -8.85 -15.52 2.75
C ALA A 51 -8.77 -15.95 4.22
N GLY A 52 -9.37 -15.17 5.11
CA GLY A 52 -9.49 -15.48 6.53
C GLY A 52 -10.63 -16.46 6.86
N ARG A 53 -11.54 -16.70 5.91
CA ARG A 53 -12.69 -17.61 6.08
C ARG A 53 -12.20 -19.02 6.39
N GLU A 54 -12.76 -19.63 7.43
CA GLU A 54 -12.38 -20.97 7.96
C GLU A 54 -10.94 -21.07 8.50
N THR A 55 -10.21 -19.97 8.62
CA THR A 55 -8.88 -19.96 9.25
C THR A 55 -8.96 -19.63 10.74
N GLN A 56 -7.88 -19.88 11.48
CA GLN A 56 -7.84 -19.67 12.91
C GLN A 56 -7.99 -18.17 13.24
N SER A 57 -8.89 -17.84 14.16
CA SER A 57 -9.02 -16.47 14.67
C SER A 57 -7.89 -16.15 15.65
N VAL A 58 -7.64 -14.87 15.91
CA VAL A 58 -6.61 -14.43 16.86
C VAL A 58 -6.87 -15.01 18.25
N ALA A 59 -8.12 -15.00 18.71
CA ALA A 59 -8.49 -15.60 19.99
C ALA A 59 -8.38 -17.15 19.98
N GLY A 60 -8.57 -17.79 18.82
CA GLY A 60 -8.32 -19.22 18.64
C GLY A 60 -6.83 -19.56 18.77
N PHE A 61 -5.97 -18.78 18.12
CA PHE A 61 -4.52 -18.91 18.21
C PHE A 61 -4.00 -18.68 19.63
N GLY A 62 -4.55 -17.69 20.34
CA GLY A 62 -4.23 -17.46 21.75
C GLY A 62 -4.59 -18.64 22.66
N ARG A 63 -5.67 -19.37 22.36
CA ARG A 63 -6.03 -20.60 23.08
C ARG A 63 -5.06 -21.74 22.81
N GLU A 64 -4.69 -21.94 21.55
CA GLU A 64 -3.68 -22.95 21.18
C GLU A 64 -2.34 -22.69 21.88
N LEU A 65 -1.91 -21.43 21.96
CA LEU A 65 -0.70 -21.07 22.70
C LEU A 65 -0.78 -21.41 24.19
N LEU A 66 -1.95 -21.29 24.82
CA LEU A 66 -2.17 -21.71 26.20
C LEU A 66 -2.18 -23.24 26.35
N GLU A 67 -2.75 -23.97 25.38
CA GLU A 67 -2.71 -25.43 25.34
C GLU A 67 -1.27 -25.97 25.15
N LEU A 68 -0.40 -25.17 24.54
CA LEU A 68 1.04 -25.45 24.41
C LEU A 68 1.88 -24.97 25.61
N ASP A 69 1.24 -24.58 26.72
CA ASP A 69 1.88 -24.05 27.93
C ASP A 69 2.75 -22.80 27.69
N LYS A 70 2.35 -21.93 26.74
CA LYS A 70 3.02 -20.66 26.40
C LYS A 70 2.17 -19.44 26.79
N PRO A 71 1.95 -19.16 28.09
CA PRO A 71 1.17 -18.02 28.55
C PRO A 71 1.76 -16.65 28.17
N GLY A 72 3.08 -16.56 27.98
CA GLY A 72 3.74 -15.31 27.61
C GLY A 72 3.28 -14.78 26.24
N PRO A 73 3.49 -15.54 25.15
CA PRO A 73 2.94 -15.21 23.84
C PRO A 73 1.42 -15.03 23.86
N ALA A 74 0.69 -15.89 24.57
CA ALA A 74 -0.77 -15.79 24.68
C ALA A 74 -1.26 -14.46 25.27
N ALA A 75 -0.50 -13.85 26.19
CA ALA A 75 -0.81 -12.53 26.74
C ALA A 75 -0.79 -11.41 25.69
N LEU A 76 0.22 -11.41 24.80
CA LEU A 76 0.32 -10.44 23.69
C LEU A 76 -0.77 -10.68 22.63
N VAL A 77 -1.12 -11.95 22.39
CA VAL A 77 -2.21 -12.32 21.49
C VAL A 77 -3.57 -11.89 22.06
N LEU A 78 -3.78 -12.03 23.37
CA LEU A 78 -5.00 -11.54 24.05
C LEU A 78 -5.12 -10.01 23.96
N GLU A 79 -4.02 -9.27 24.14
CA GLU A 79 -4.03 -7.82 23.96
C GLU A 79 -4.37 -7.44 22.51
N THR A 80 -3.84 -8.19 21.54
CA THR A 80 -4.14 -8.01 20.12
C THR A 80 -5.60 -8.31 19.82
N ALA A 81 -6.15 -9.41 20.33
CA ALA A 81 -7.55 -9.78 20.17
C ALA A 81 -8.49 -8.68 20.72
N ARG A 82 -8.13 -8.06 21.84
CA ARG A 82 -8.86 -6.91 22.41
C ARG A 82 -8.77 -5.67 21.52
N LYS A 83 -7.59 -5.36 20.97
CA LYS A 83 -7.38 -4.20 20.08
C LYS A 83 -8.13 -4.32 18.75
N VAL A 84 -8.19 -5.54 18.23
CA VAL A 84 -8.81 -5.85 16.94
C VAL A 84 -10.32 -6.06 17.07
N GLY A 85 -10.83 -6.26 18.30
CA GLY A 85 -12.25 -6.47 18.55
C GLY A 85 -12.73 -7.88 18.20
N ASP A 86 -11.88 -8.91 18.36
CA ASP A 86 -12.24 -10.31 18.10
C ASP A 86 -13.35 -10.74 19.09
N PRO A 87 -14.49 -11.31 18.62
CA PRO A 87 -15.55 -11.81 19.50
C PRO A 87 -15.06 -12.84 20.52
N GLY A 88 -13.97 -13.57 20.23
CA GLY A 88 -13.35 -14.54 21.14
C GLY A 88 -12.45 -13.93 22.22
N ALA A 89 -12.20 -12.62 22.23
CA ALA A 89 -11.27 -11.98 23.16
C ALA A 89 -11.73 -12.08 24.63
N GLY A 90 -13.04 -12.00 24.89
CA GLY A 90 -13.62 -12.14 26.23
C GLY A 90 -13.39 -13.54 26.82
N PRO A 91 -13.85 -14.61 26.14
CA PRO A 91 -13.61 -15.99 26.57
C PRO A 91 -12.12 -16.35 26.69
N LEU A 92 -11.26 -15.87 25.78
CA LEU A 92 -9.81 -16.08 25.90
C LEU A 92 -9.26 -15.42 27.17
N GLY A 93 -9.74 -14.22 27.51
CA GLY A 93 -9.34 -13.53 28.74
C GLY A 93 -9.66 -14.33 30.01
N THR A 94 -10.85 -14.93 30.09
CA THR A 94 -11.22 -15.75 31.26
C THR A 94 -10.37 -17.02 31.35
N ILE A 95 -10.12 -17.69 30.20
CA ILE A 95 -9.27 -18.88 30.14
C ILE A 95 -7.83 -18.54 30.56
N TYR A 96 -7.31 -17.41 30.09
CA TYR A 96 -5.98 -16.93 30.45
C TYR A 96 -5.85 -16.67 31.95
N GLU A 97 -6.82 -16.00 32.57
CA GLU A 97 -6.82 -15.74 34.01
C GLU A 97 -6.92 -17.03 34.83
N ASP A 98 -7.74 -17.99 34.39
CA ASP A 98 -7.82 -19.32 35.02
C ASP A 98 -6.50 -20.08 34.93
N PHE A 99 -5.84 -20.03 33.76
CA PHE A 99 -4.52 -20.63 33.55
C PHE A 99 -3.48 -19.98 34.46
N ALA A 100 -3.42 -18.64 34.49
CA ALA A 100 -2.50 -17.88 35.34
C ALA A 100 -2.68 -18.17 36.84
N ARG A 101 -3.93 -18.39 37.29
CA ARG A 101 -4.22 -18.81 38.68
C ARG A 101 -3.71 -20.21 38.99
N LYS A 102 -3.86 -21.15 38.06
CA LYS A 102 -3.44 -22.57 38.24
C LYS A 102 -1.93 -22.74 38.12
N HIS A 103 -1.29 -21.98 37.25
CA HIS A 103 0.10 -22.14 36.83
C HIS A 103 0.95 -20.90 37.14
N ARG A 104 0.86 -20.39 38.37
CA ARG A 104 1.50 -19.13 38.80
C ARG A 104 3.01 -19.11 38.60
N GLU A 105 3.67 -20.26 38.77
CA GLU A 105 5.11 -20.45 38.58
C GLU A 105 5.58 -20.22 37.12
N MET A 106 4.70 -20.39 36.14
CA MET A 106 5.02 -20.23 34.72
C MET A 106 4.96 -18.78 34.25
N MET A 107 4.19 -17.95 34.96
CA MET A 107 3.83 -16.60 34.53
C MET A 107 5.03 -15.65 34.38
N PRO A 108 6.03 -15.62 35.29
CA PRO A 108 7.17 -14.73 35.18
C PRO A 108 7.96 -14.91 33.87
N TRP A 109 8.07 -16.15 33.40
CA TRP A 109 8.86 -16.53 32.22
C TRP A 109 8.04 -16.57 30.94
N GLY A 110 6.71 -16.59 31.06
CA GLY A 110 5.80 -16.78 29.94
C GLY A 110 5.64 -18.22 29.48
N GLY A 111 6.03 -19.20 30.32
CA GLY A 111 5.95 -20.64 30.07
C GLY A 111 7.01 -21.41 30.85
N TRP A 112 7.05 -22.75 30.67
CA TRP A 112 8.04 -23.60 31.33
C TRP A 112 9.36 -23.67 30.57
N ASP A 113 10.46 -23.57 31.32
CA ASP A 113 11.79 -23.99 30.87
C ASP A 113 12.52 -24.67 32.03
N ILE A 114 12.76 -25.98 31.86
CA ILE A 114 13.29 -26.89 32.89
C ILE A 114 14.68 -26.44 33.38
N ALA A 115 15.44 -25.73 32.55
CA ALA A 115 16.82 -25.34 32.89
C ALA A 115 16.91 -23.93 33.47
N LEU A 116 15.99 -23.01 33.18
CA LEU A 116 16.11 -21.61 33.58
C LEU A 116 15.94 -21.39 35.09
N GLU A 117 14.95 -22.04 35.70
CA GLU A 117 14.59 -21.77 37.09
C GLU A 117 15.71 -22.14 38.08
N PRO A 118 16.41 -23.30 37.95
CA PRO A 118 17.59 -23.60 38.76
C PRO A 118 18.78 -22.67 38.45
N LEU A 119 18.97 -22.29 37.19
CA LEU A 119 20.11 -21.48 36.76
C LEU A 119 20.01 -20.04 37.26
N LEU A 120 18.81 -19.47 37.28
CA LEU A 120 18.58 -18.09 37.68
C LEU A 120 18.36 -17.93 39.19
N GLY A 121 18.28 -19.03 39.96
CA GLY A 121 18.28 -19.04 41.42
C GLY A 121 17.12 -18.26 42.06
N SER A 122 16.06 -17.99 41.30
CA SER A 122 15.09 -16.95 41.61
C SER A 122 13.84 -17.50 42.32
N ARG A 123 14.01 -17.92 43.59
CA ARG A 123 12.85 -18.19 44.48
C ARG A 123 11.90 -16.99 44.60
N SER A 124 12.36 -15.78 44.28
CA SER A 124 11.56 -14.55 44.25
C SER A 124 10.76 -14.36 42.95
N ALA A 125 11.18 -14.95 41.82
CA ALA A 125 10.43 -14.89 40.57
C ALA A 125 9.11 -15.67 40.69
N ALA A 126 9.16 -16.84 41.33
CA ALA A 126 7.99 -17.67 41.66
C ALA A 126 6.95 -16.96 42.57
N ALA A 127 7.32 -15.85 43.24
CA ALA A 127 6.40 -15.06 44.05
C ALA A 127 5.63 -14.00 43.23
N SER A 128 6.17 -13.56 42.09
CA SER A 128 5.51 -12.62 41.17
C SER A 128 4.44 -13.36 40.36
N ALA A 129 3.19 -12.90 40.41
CA ALA A 129 2.13 -13.43 39.54
C ALA A 129 2.22 -12.89 38.11
N ASP A 130 2.97 -11.80 37.91
CA ASP A 130 3.01 -11.06 36.66
C ASP A 130 4.21 -11.47 35.79
N SER A 131 4.01 -11.44 34.48
CA SER A 131 5.05 -11.63 33.47
C SER A 131 6.11 -10.55 33.59
N GLN A 132 7.38 -10.96 33.67
CA GLN A 132 8.51 -10.04 33.83
C GLN A 132 9.48 -10.14 32.64
N PRO A 133 10.14 -9.04 32.25
CA PRO A 133 11.16 -9.09 31.21
C PRO A 133 12.35 -9.98 31.58
N VAL A 134 12.85 -10.75 30.62
CA VAL A 134 13.92 -11.75 30.86
C VAL A 134 15.20 -11.13 31.44
N LEU A 135 15.53 -9.91 31.02
CA LEU A 135 16.76 -9.24 31.48
C LEU A 135 16.71 -8.79 32.93
N THR A 136 15.53 -8.61 33.53
CA THR A 136 15.41 -8.28 34.95
C THR A 136 16.08 -9.35 35.82
N PHE A 137 15.98 -10.61 35.41
CA PHE A 137 16.57 -11.73 36.14
C PHE A 137 18.03 -11.98 35.78
N MET A 138 18.38 -11.88 34.49
CA MET A 138 19.75 -12.07 34.01
C MET A 138 20.70 -10.92 34.39
N ALA A 139 20.16 -9.78 34.80
CA ALA A 139 20.95 -8.68 35.38
C ALA A 139 21.47 -8.97 36.80
N THR A 140 21.02 -10.04 37.46
CA THR A 140 21.56 -10.40 38.79
C THR A 140 22.92 -11.08 38.67
N GLN A 141 23.84 -10.79 39.59
CA GLN A 141 25.18 -11.38 39.57
C GLN A 141 25.14 -12.91 39.70
N GLN A 142 24.28 -13.43 40.58
CA GLN A 142 24.11 -14.86 40.80
C GLN A 142 23.65 -15.59 39.53
N ALA A 143 22.66 -15.04 38.82
CA ALA A 143 22.20 -15.58 37.54
C ALA A 143 23.33 -15.65 36.50
N ARG A 144 24.10 -14.56 36.35
CA ARG A 144 25.21 -14.51 35.39
C ARG A 144 26.29 -15.54 35.71
N GLU A 145 26.66 -15.68 36.98
CA GLU A 145 27.67 -16.66 37.40
C GLU A 145 27.21 -18.10 37.16
N ASN A 146 25.95 -18.42 37.44
CA ASN A 146 25.38 -19.74 37.20
C ASN A 146 25.28 -20.05 35.71
N LEU A 147 24.78 -19.11 34.91
CA LEU A 147 24.72 -19.25 33.45
C LEU A 147 26.12 -19.41 32.84
N ARG A 148 27.10 -18.62 33.28
CA ARG A 148 28.49 -18.75 32.82
C ARG A 148 29.05 -20.12 33.15
N ARG A 149 28.80 -20.65 34.36
CA ARG A 149 29.23 -22.00 34.76
C ARG A 149 28.55 -23.08 33.90
N TYR A 150 27.26 -22.95 33.65
CA TYR A 150 26.49 -23.90 32.85
C TYR A 150 26.92 -23.90 31.37
N LEU A 151 27.00 -22.72 30.76
CA LEU A 151 27.36 -22.55 29.35
C LEU A 151 28.85 -22.83 29.08
N GLY A 152 29.73 -22.62 30.07
CA GLY A 152 31.16 -22.91 29.94
C GLY A 152 31.48 -24.39 29.69
N VAL A 153 30.59 -25.30 30.11
CA VAL A 153 30.72 -26.75 29.89
C VAL A 153 30.15 -27.18 28.53
N SER A 154 29.47 -26.28 27.81
CA SER A 154 28.83 -26.57 26.54
C SER A 154 29.85 -26.96 25.46
N ARG A 155 29.57 -28.04 24.71
CA ARG A 155 30.45 -28.52 23.63
C ARG A 155 30.12 -27.88 22.27
N LEU A 156 29.11 -27.02 22.21
CA LEU A 156 28.68 -26.39 20.98
C LEU A 156 29.66 -25.28 20.56
N PRO A 157 30.29 -25.36 19.37
CA PRO A 157 31.27 -24.36 18.94
C PRO A 157 30.70 -22.95 18.90
N GLY A 158 29.45 -22.78 18.44
CA GLY A 158 28.80 -21.48 18.37
C GLY A 158 28.63 -20.82 19.74
N VAL A 159 28.25 -21.60 20.75
CA VAL A 159 28.13 -21.11 22.14
C VAL A 159 29.48 -20.65 22.67
N GLN A 160 30.53 -21.45 22.46
CA GLN A 160 31.88 -21.10 22.89
C GLN A 160 32.41 -19.85 22.20
N THR A 161 32.20 -19.71 20.88
CA THR A 161 32.59 -18.49 20.16
C THR A 161 31.85 -17.26 20.69
N VAL A 162 30.54 -17.36 20.96
CA VAL A 162 29.77 -16.27 21.55
C VAL A 162 30.29 -15.91 22.94
N LEU A 163 30.62 -16.89 23.79
CA LEU A 163 31.20 -16.63 25.11
C LEU A 163 32.57 -15.97 25.03
N GLN A 164 33.41 -16.33 24.06
CA GLN A 164 34.72 -15.68 23.84
C GLN A 164 34.58 -14.19 23.50
N THR A 165 33.44 -13.75 22.96
CA THR A 165 33.20 -12.32 22.73
C THR A 165 33.18 -11.50 24.03
N ALA A 166 32.90 -12.12 25.18
CA ALA A 166 32.92 -11.44 26.48
C ALA A 166 34.34 -10.96 26.90
N GLU A 167 35.39 -11.55 26.33
CA GLU A 167 36.78 -11.18 26.62
C GLU A 167 37.25 -9.96 25.81
N LEU A 168 36.46 -9.53 24.81
CA LEU A 168 36.80 -8.43 23.94
C LEU A 168 36.71 -7.08 24.68
N GLY A 169 37.81 -6.32 24.65
CA GLY A 169 37.91 -5.00 25.27
C GLY A 169 37.55 -3.83 24.37
N SER A 170 37.31 -4.05 23.07
CA SER A 170 37.01 -2.99 22.09
C SER A 170 35.53 -3.03 21.66
N THR A 171 34.74 -2.22 22.37
CA THR A 171 33.31 -1.98 22.16
C THR A 171 33.09 -0.50 21.85
N GLN A 172 32.14 -0.18 20.96
CA GLN A 172 31.84 1.20 20.57
C GLN A 172 30.75 1.83 21.45
N ARG A 173 29.73 1.06 21.83
CA ARG A 173 28.52 1.54 22.54
C ARG A 173 28.36 0.93 23.92
N PHE A 174 28.73 -0.34 24.09
CA PHE A 174 28.75 -1.00 25.39
C PHE A 174 30.04 -0.71 26.16
N VAL A 175 29.95 -0.83 27.49
CA VAL A 175 31.15 -0.98 28.32
C VAL A 175 31.61 -2.44 28.25
N PRO A 176 32.91 -2.74 28.06
CA PRO A 176 33.41 -4.11 28.02
C PRO A 176 33.00 -4.92 29.24
N ALA A 177 32.64 -6.20 29.04
CA ALA A 177 32.07 -7.07 30.07
C ALA A 177 33.01 -7.27 31.27
N ASN A 178 34.32 -7.19 31.06
CA ASN A 178 35.35 -7.31 32.10
C ASN A 178 35.58 -6.03 32.93
N ARG A 179 34.93 -4.91 32.59
CA ARG A 179 35.06 -3.64 33.33
C ARG A 179 33.84 -3.37 34.22
N PRO A 180 34.01 -2.57 35.29
CA PRO A 180 32.89 -2.05 36.05
C PRO A 180 31.88 -1.34 35.13
N GLY A 181 30.62 -1.76 35.17
CA GLY A 181 29.56 -1.26 34.28
C GLY A 181 29.28 -2.14 33.04
N GLY A 182 30.11 -3.16 32.76
CA GLY A 182 29.93 -4.10 31.63
C GLY A 182 28.88 -5.20 31.84
N GLN A 183 28.19 -5.20 32.98
CA GLN A 183 27.20 -6.23 33.35
C GLN A 183 26.05 -6.39 32.32
N PRO A 184 25.52 -5.32 31.68
CA PRO A 184 24.49 -5.48 30.67
C PRO A 184 24.97 -6.22 29.42
N LEU A 185 26.20 -5.94 28.96
CA LEU A 185 26.80 -6.65 27.83
C LEU A 185 27.00 -8.12 28.19
N GLU A 186 27.54 -8.38 29.38
CA GLU A 186 27.73 -9.73 29.89
C GLU A 186 26.41 -10.53 29.95
N ALA A 187 25.34 -9.92 30.48
CA ALA A 187 24.02 -10.53 30.55
C ALA A 187 23.47 -10.89 29.16
N VAL A 188 23.66 -10.02 28.17
CA VAL A 188 23.18 -10.25 26.80
C VAL A 188 23.99 -11.32 26.08
N ILE A 189 25.30 -11.37 26.28
CA ILE A 189 26.15 -12.44 25.72
C ILE A 189 25.70 -13.79 26.29
N LEU A 190 25.49 -13.89 27.61
CA LEU A 190 25.00 -15.10 28.25
C LEU A 190 23.58 -15.47 27.79
N LEU A 191 22.68 -14.49 27.66
CA LEU A 191 21.33 -14.70 27.14
C LEU A 191 21.36 -15.24 25.70
N THR A 192 22.18 -14.65 24.83
CA THR A 192 22.34 -15.07 23.43
C THR A 192 22.92 -16.47 23.34
N ALA A 193 23.96 -16.77 24.14
CA ALA A 193 24.55 -18.09 24.23
C ALA A 193 23.55 -19.14 24.75
N TYR A 194 22.68 -18.77 25.69
CA TYR A 194 21.65 -19.65 26.19
C TYR A 194 20.51 -19.89 25.18
N LEU A 195 20.06 -18.85 24.46
CA LEU A 195 19.12 -18.96 23.33
C LEU A 195 19.66 -19.86 22.22
N TRP A 196 20.97 -19.82 21.99
CA TRP A 196 21.64 -20.71 21.05
C TRP A 196 21.62 -22.15 21.53
N GLN A 197 22.05 -22.41 22.76
CA GLN A 197 22.14 -23.77 23.32
C GLN A 197 20.78 -24.47 23.37
N THR A 198 19.72 -23.71 23.59
CA THR A 198 18.34 -24.21 23.67
C THR A 198 17.62 -24.25 22.31
N GLU A 199 18.34 -23.99 21.20
CA GLU A 199 17.82 -24.03 19.82
C GLU A 199 16.60 -23.11 19.58
N HIS A 200 16.57 -21.96 20.24
CA HIS A 200 15.52 -20.94 20.06
C HIS A 200 15.84 -19.92 18.97
N LEU A 201 17.07 -19.88 18.48
CA LEU A 201 17.46 -19.05 17.33
C LEU A 201 17.14 -19.78 16.02
N SER A 202 16.53 -19.10 15.05
CA SER A 202 16.35 -19.67 13.71
C SER A 202 17.68 -20.03 13.05
N SER A 203 17.69 -20.97 12.10
CA SER A 203 18.91 -21.42 11.42
C SER A 203 19.58 -20.32 10.57
N GLY A 204 18.81 -19.33 10.10
CA GLY A 204 19.34 -18.13 9.44
C GLY A 204 20.10 -17.26 10.44
N LEU A 205 19.43 -16.91 11.53
CA LEU A 205 19.98 -16.06 12.58
C LEU A 205 21.20 -16.68 13.26
N GLN A 206 21.18 -17.99 13.54
CA GLN A 206 22.34 -18.71 14.07
C GLN A 206 23.56 -18.56 13.16
N ARG A 207 23.41 -18.71 11.84
CA ARG A 207 24.53 -18.60 10.90
C ARG A 207 25.11 -17.19 10.88
N GLU A 208 24.26 -16.16 10.84
CA GLU A 208 24.70 -14.76 10.83
C GLU A 208 25.39 -14.37 12.14
N VAL A 209 24.79 -14.70 13.30
CA VAL A 209 25.40 -14.44 14.61
C VAL A 209 26.72 -15.21 14.75
N ARG A 210 26.82 -16.45 14.25
CA ARG A 210 28.09 -17.20 14.22
C ARG A 210 29.17 -16.44 13.47
N ALA A 211 28.84 -16.01 12.25
CA ALA A 211 29.79 -15.38 11.35
C ALA A 211 30.30 -14.06 11.95
N LEU A 212 29.39 -13.28 12.56
CA LEU A 212 29.76 -12.06 13.27
C LEU A 212 30.61 -12.33 14.51
N ALA A 213 30.27 -13.35 15.31
CA ALA A 213 31.06 -13.72 16.48
C ALA A 213 32.47 -14.21 16.10
N GLU A 214 32.60 -15.07 15.09
CA GLU A 214 33.89 -15.54 14.58
C GLU A 214 34.74 -14.39 13.99
N THR A 215 34.08 -13.43 13.33
CA THR A 215 34.76 -12.23 12.82
C THR A 215 35.23 -11.35 13.97
N ALA A 216 34.39 -11.10 14.97
CA ALA A 216 34.71 -10.27 16.12
C ALA A 216 35.86 -10.83 16.96
N VAL A 217 35.88 -12.16 17.19
CA VAL A 217 36.99 -12.82 17.90
C VAL A 217 38.29 -12.72 17.09
N ARG A 218 38.23 -12.82 15.75
CA ARG A 218 39.41 -12.75 14.89
C ARG A 218 39.99 -11.35 14.77
N THR A 219 39.15 -10.34 14.65
CA THR A 219 39.56 -8.92 14.50
C THR A 219 39.82 -8.25 15.85
N GLY A 220 39.32 -8.84 16.94
CA GLY A 220 39.33 -8.24 18.28
C GLY A 220 38.32 -7.11 18.46
N GLN A 221 37.42 -6.88 17.49
CA GLN A 221 36.45 -5.78 17.45
C GLN A 221 35.02 -6.31 17.34
N MET A 222 34.09 -5.81 18.16
CA MET A 222 32.70 -6.28 18.14
C MET A 222 31.93 -5.92 16.86
N GLY A 223 32.15 -4.73 16.28
CA GLY A 223 31.51 -4.32 15.03
C GLY A 223 29.97 -4.45 15.06
N GLU A 224 29.40 -5.02 14.01
CA GLU A 224 27.94 -5.24 13.87
C GLU A 224 27.34 -6.21 14.90
N LEU A 225 28.15 -7.06 15.53
CA LEU A 225 27.68 -7.94 16.61
C LEU A 225 27.20 -7.12 17.82
N GLU A 226 27.81 -5.95 18.02
CA GLU A 226 27.43 -5.03 19.08
C GLU A 226 26.01 -4.47 18.88
N ASP A 227 25.65 -4.16 17.63
CA ASP A 227 24.32 -3.71 17.26
C ASP A 227 23.28 -4.81 17.56
N PHE A 228 23.59 -6.05 17.18
CA PHE A 228 22.75 -7.19 17.52
C PHE A 228 22.56 -7.38 19.03
N TYR A 229 23.62 -7.25 19.83
CA TYR A 229 23.50 -7.31 21.29
C TYR A 229 22.67 -6.15 21.87
N LEU A 230 22.71 -4.95 21.28
CA LEU A 230 21.82 -3.87 21.67
C LEU A 230 20.35 -4.16 21.33
N ASP A 231 20.10 -4.82 20.21
CA ASP A 231 18.76 -5.20 19.80
C ASP A 231 18.17 -6.28 20.72
N VAL A 232 18.96 -7.31 21.04
CA VAL A 232 18.60 -8.34 22.04
C VAL A 232 18.41 -7.72 23.42
N LEU A 233 19.26 -6.75 23.81
CA LEU A 233 19.09 -6.00 25.05
C LEU A 233 17.74 -5.27 25.10
N THR A 234 17.40 -4.59 24.00
CA THR A 234 16.18 -3.79 23.88
C THR A 234 14.94 -4.68 23.96
N LEU A 235 14.94 -5.81 23.25
CA LEU A 235 13.86 -6.79 23.28
C LEU A 235 13.75 -7.49 24.64
N GLY A 236 14.86 -7.94 25.22
CA GLY A 236 14.88 -8.64 26.51
C GLY A 236 14.48 -7.77 27.70
N ARG A 237 14.49 -6.44 27.56
CA ARG A 237 13.97 -5.50 28.57
C ARG A 237 12.45 -5.34 28.51
N ARG A 238 11.79 -5.84 27.47
CA ARG A 238 10.35 -5.70 27.23
C ARG A 238 9.61 -7.03 27.16
N LEU A 239 10.28 -8.06 26.66
CA LEU A 239 9.72 -9.40 26.48
C LEU A 239 10.19 -10.34 27.59
N ASN A 240 9.31 -11.27 27.98
CA ASN A 240 9.69 -12.41 28.81
C ASN A 240 10.48 -13.45 27.99
N TRP A 241 10.96 -14.51 28.66
CA TRP A 241 11.80 -15.53 28.03
C TRP A 241 11.11 -16.18 26.83
N VAL A 242 9.90 -16.70 27.02
CA VAL A 242 9.18 -17.44 25.96
C VAL A 242 8.77 -16.51 24.82
N GLN A 243 8.40 -15.25 25.13
CA GLN A 243 8.09 -14.27 24.10
C GLN A 243 9.29 -13.98 23.21
N LEU A 244 10.46 -13.76 23.82
CA LEU A 244 11.70 -13.50 23.09
C LEU A 244 12.12 -14.73 22.28
N SER A 245 12.01 -15.92 22.86
CA SER A 245 12.46 -17.15 22.23
C SER A 245 11.60 -17.51 21.01
N GLU A 246 10.28 -17.37 21.08
CA GLU A 246 9.38 -17.58 19.94
C GLU A 246 9.56 -16.54 18.82
N LEU A 247 9.85 -15.28 19.19
CA LEU A 247 10.15 -14.24 18.21
C LEU A 247 11.45 -14.54 17.44
N LEU A 248 12.51 -14.90 18.15
CA LEU A 248 13.80 -15.20 17.53
C LEU A 248 13.77 -16.52 16.74
N ARG A 249 12.87 -17.45 17.09
CA ARG A 249 12.62 -18.68 16.32
C ARG A 249 12.00 -18.39 14.95
N THR A 250 11.17 -17.34 14.86
CA THR A 250 10.49 -16.91 13.61
C THR A 250 11.26 -15.84 12.83
N THR A 251 12.39 -15.35 13.35
CA THR A 251 13.20 -14.30 12.74
C THR A 251 14.43 -14.87 12.06
N GLY A 252 14.57 -14.70 10.75
CA GLY A 252 15.65 -15.29 9.94
C GLY A 252 16.89 -14.42 9.80
N SER A 253 16.78 -13.10 10.00
CA SER A 253 17.87 -12.14 9.75
C SER A 253 18.13 -11.21 10.93
N LEU A 254 19.39 -10.77 11.08
CA LEU A 254 19.80 -9.75 12.06
C LEU A 254 19.05 -8.43 11.85
N GLY A 255 18.86 -8.03 10.59
CA GLY A 255 18.14 -6.80 10.24
C GLY A 255 16.70 -6.80 10.75
N THR A 256 16.02 -7.94 10.70
CA THR A 256 14.67 -8.10 11.25
C THR A 256 14.66 -7.99 12.78
N VAL A 257 15.64 -8.59 13.48
CA VAL A 257 15.76 -8.42 14.94
C VAL A 257 15.90 -6.95 15.31
N GLY A 258 16.74 -6.20 14.60
CA GLY A 258 16.91 -4.76 14.82
C GLY A 258 15.66 -3.93 14.51
N GLN A 259 14.87 -4.33 13.50
CA GLN A 259 13.58 -3.68 13.21
C GLN A 259 12.57 -3.91 14.33
N PHE A 260 12.45 -5.14 14.83
CA PHE A 260 11.58 -5.44 15.97
C PHE A 260 12.03 -4.71 17.23
N ALA A 261 13.34 -4.64 17.50
CA ALA A 261 13.90 -3.88 18.62
C ALA A 261 13.58 -2.39 18.52
N HIS A 262 13.73 -1.82 17.32
CA HIS A 262 13.38 -0.43 17.03
C HIS A 262 11.89 -0.17 17.22
N LEU A 263 11.03 -1.02 16.65
CA LEU A 263 9.57 -0.92 16.77
C LEU A 263 9.11 -1.02 18.23
N ALA A 264 9.67 -1.97 18.99
CA ALA A 264 9.40 -2.12 20.41
C ALA A 264 9.79 -0.87 21.22
N ARG A 265 10.76 -0.08 20.75
CA ARG A 265 11.19 1.17 21.40
C ARG A 265 10.35 2.37 20.97
N VAL A 266 10.05 2.52 19.68
CA VAL A 266 9.38 3.70 19.11
C VAL A 266 7.87 3.65 19.29
N ALA A 267 7.27 2.47 19.11
CA ALA A 267 5.82 2.27 19.13
C ALA A 267 5.45 1.01 19.94
N PRO A 268 5.69 1.00 21.27
CA PRO A 268 5.40 -0.15 22.13
C PRO A 268 3.92 -0.59 22.07
N GLU A 269 3.01 0.33 21.78
CA GLU A 269 1.57 0.08 21.63
C GLU A 269 1.24 -0.83 20.44
N HIS A 270 2.09 -0.87 19.40
CA HIS A 270 1.88 -1.72 18.22
C HIS A 270 2.60 -3.06 18.33
N LEU A 271 3.49 -3.23 19.31
CA LEU A 271 4.25 -4.46 19.52
C LEU A 271 3.38 -5.72 19.60
N PRO A 272 2.25 -5.77 20.33
CA PRO A 272 1.41 -6.98 20.40
C PRO A 272 0.86 -7.39 19.04
N VAL A 273 0.40 -6.42 18.24
CA VAL A 273 -0.17 -6.65 16.90
C VAL A 273 0.89 -7.22 15.96
N ILE A 274 2.07 -6.59 15.93
CA ILE A 274 3.17 -6.99 15.06
C ILE A 274 3.72 -8.36 15.47
N TYR A 275 3.85 -8.60 16.77
CA TYR A 275 4.26 -9.87 17.36
C TYR A 275 3.28 -11.00 16.99
N THR A 276 1.99 -10.76 17.17
CA THR A 276 0.94 -11.75 16.85
C THR A 276 0.94 -12.07 15.36
N ALA A 277 1.05 -11.05 14.49
CA ALA A 277 1.17 -11.26 13.05
C ALA A 277 2.40 -12.10 12.67
N ALA A 278 3.56 -11.87 13.32
CA ALA A 278 4.78 -12.62 13.08
C ALA A 278 4.66 -14.09 13.48
N LEU A 279 4.03 -14.39 14.62
CA LEU A 279 3.81 -15.76 15.07
C LEU A 279 2.79 -16.50 14.21
N MET A 280 1.64 -15.89 13.91
CA MET A 280 0.60 -16.50 13.08
C MET A 280 1.12 -16.81 11.67
N THR A 281 1.89 -15.90 11.06
CA THR A 281 2.50 -16.15 9.74
C THR A 281 3.76 -17.01 9.78
N LYS A 282 4.23 -17.40 10.99
CA LYS A 282 5.47 -18.17 11.23
C LYS A 282 6.71 -17.56 10.58
N SER A 283 6.69 -16.25 10.33
CA SER A 283 7.74 -15.55 9.57
C SER A 283 7.77 -14.07 9.93
N ALA A 284 8.61 -13.71 10.90
CA ALA A 284 8.84 -12.33 11.30
C ALA A 284 9.44 -11.49 10.15
N ASP A 285 10.28 -12.09 9.30
CA ASP A 285 10.98 -11.38 8.21
C ASP A 285 10.01 -10.73 7.21
N ARG A 286 8.99 -11.48 6.78
CA ARG A 286 8.00 -10.96 5.83
C ARG A 286 7.12 -9.87 6.43
N VAL A 287 6.76 -9.98 7.71
CA VAL A 287 6.00 -8.93 8.43
C VAL A 287 6.85 -7.67 8.57
N ALA A 288 8.13 -7.82 8.90
CA ALA A 288 9.05 -6.69 9.02
C ALA A 288 9.25 -6.00 7.66
N HIS A 289 9.42 -6.77 6.58
CA HIS A 289 9.51 -6.23 5.22
C HIS A 289 8.26 -5.44 4.83
N TYR A 290 7.07 -5.92 5.22
CA TYR A 290 5.81 -5.22 5.01
C TYR A 290 5.77 -3.87 5.74
N LEU A 291 6.15 -3.86 7.02
CA LEU A 291 6.19 -2.64 7.83
C LEU A 291 7.22 -1.63 7.33
N ILE A 292 8.40 -2.08 6.89
CA ILE A 292 9.38 -1.19 6.24
C ILE A 292 8.83 -0.58 4.96
N THR A 293 7.98 -1.29 4.23
CA THR A 293 7.45 -0.78 2.96
C THR A 293 6.32 0.23 3.20
N PHE A 294 5.43 -0.04 4.16
CA PHE A 294 4.19 0.73 4.32
C PHE A 294 4.14 1.65 5.54
N GLY A 295 5.07 1.56 6.49
CA GLY A 295 5.09 2.43 7.67
C GLY A 295 3.90 2.19 8.61
N GLN A 296 3.46 3.26 9.28
CA GLN A 296 2.29 3.27 10.18
C GLN A 296 0.99 2.73 9.53
N PRO A 297 0.61 3.12 8.30
CA PRO A 297 -0.52 2.50 7.59
C PRO A 297 -0.42 0.98 7.47
N GLY A 298 0.80 0.45 7.40
CA GLY A 298 1.04 -1.00 7.39
C GLY A 298 0.56 -1.69 8.68
N VAL A 299 0.64 -1.02 9.83
CA VAL A 299 0.14 -1.57 11.10
C VAL A 299 -1.39 -1.64 11.09
N GLU A 300 -2.07 -0.62 10.57
CA GLU A 300 -3.52 -0.62 10.42
C GLU A 300 -3.99 -1.74 9.48
N HIS A 301 -3.27 -1.94 8.37
CA HIS A 301 -3.53 -3.05 7.46
C HIS A 301 -3.36 -4.41 8.14
N LEU A 302 -2.33 -4.58 8.98
CA LEU A 302 -2.13 -5.79 9.77
C LEU A 302 -3.25 -6.00 10.80
N GLN A 303 -3.73 -4.95 11.47
CA GLN A 303 -4.86 -5.04 12.40
C GLN A 303 -6.12 -5.51 11.68
N LEU A 304 -6.40 -4.96 10.49
CA LEU A 304 -7.56 -5.35 9.70
C LEU A 304 -7.46 -6.80 9.19
N ALA A 305 -6.26 -7.24 8.81
CA ALA A 305 -6.01 -8.62 8.43
C ALA A 305 -6.17 -9.57 9.63
N LEU A 306 -5.62 -9.22 10.79
CA LEU A 306 -5.80 -9.97 12.03
C LEU A 306 -7.28 -10.07 12.44
N ALA A 307 -8.09 -9.04 12.18
CA ALA A 307 -9.54 -9.08 12.41
C ALA A 307 -10.24 -10.15 11.57
N SER A 308 -9.66 -10.46 10.41
CA SER A 308 -10.23 -11.39 9.43
C SER A 308 -9.72 -12.84 9.63
N GLY A 309 -8.59 -13.04 10.34
CA GLY A 309 -8.04 -14.36 10.66
C GLY A 309 -6.62 -14.61 10.13
N GLU A 310 -6.05 -15.77 10.44
CA GLU A 310 -4.68 -16.17 10.06
C GLU A 310 -4.42 -16.07 8.55
N GLY A 311 -5.32 -16.63 7.74
CA GLY A 311 -5.16 -16.67 6.28
C GLY A 311 -5.16 -15.28 5.64
N ALA A 312 -5.85 -14.31 6.26
CA ALA A 312 -5.84 -12.92 5.80
C ALA A 312 -4.47 -12.26 6.03
N VAL A 313 -3.85 -12.49 7.19
CA VAL A 313 -2.50 -11.98 7.50
C VAL A 313 -1.47 -12.63 6.59
N GLU A 314 -1.57 -13.94 6.36
CA GLU A 314 -0.69 -14.65 5.43
C GLU A 314 -0.79 -14.09 4.01
N GLN A 315 -2.00 -13.87 3.49
CA GLN A 315 -2.19 -13.27 2.17
C GLN A 315 -1.62 -11.85 2.08
N LEU A 316 -1.83 -11.02 3.09
CA LEU A 316 -1.31 -9.65 3.13
C LEU A 316 0.22 -9.63 3.04
N VAL A 317 0.85 -10.44 3.88
CA VAL A 317 2.30 -10.52 4.04
C VAL A 317 2.95 -11.27 2.87
N GLN A 318 2.25 -12.21 2.22
CA GLN A 318 2.74 -12.88 1.02
C GLN A 318 2.69 -11.96 -0.21
N ARG A 319 1.64 -11.15 -0.36
CA ARG A 319 1.45 -10.27 -1.51
C ARG A 319 2.21 -8.94 -1.41
N GLN A 320 2.59 -8.52 -0.20
CA GLN A 320 3.31 -7.27 0.04
C GLN A 320 2.63 -6.05 -0.60
N ALA A 321 1.30 -6.01 -0.51
CA ALA A 321 0.47 -4.97 -1.12
C ALA A 321 -0.30 -4.16 -0.06
N PRO A 322 -0.53 -2.85 -0.28
CA PRO A 322 -1.38 -2.04 0.58
C PRO A 322 -2.84 -2.53 0.51
N VAL A 323 -3.58 -2.31 1.58
CA VAL A 323 -5.01 -2.61 1.60
C VAL A 323 -5.79 -1.41 1.06
N SER A 324 -6.70 -1.67 0.12
CA SER A 324 -7.62 -0.67 -0.39
C SER A 324 -8.98 -0.85 0.26
N HIS A 325 -9.46 0.18 0.94
CA HIS A 325 -10.88 0.32 1.24
C HIS A 325 -11.59 0.69 -0.06
N ALA A 326 -12.16 -0.28 -0.78
CA ALA A 326 -12.93 0.01 -1.97
C ALA A 326 -14.22 0.75 -1.57
N ALA A 327 -14.51 1.88 -2.22
CA ALA A 327 -15.67 2.74 -1.93
C ALA A 327 -17.01 2.20 -2.47
N GLY A 328 -17.21 0.89 -2.42
CA GLY A 328 -18.42 0.21 -2.92
C GLY A 328 -18.95 -0.82 -1.92
N PRO A 329 -20.19 -1.30 -2.09
CA PRO A 329 -20.69 -2.42 -1.30
C PRO A 329 -19.72 -3.59 -1.45
N GLU A 330 -19.11 -4.02 -0.35
CA GLU A 330 -18.13 -5.10 -0.28
C GLU A 330 -18.82 -6.44 -0.59
N PHE A 331 -19.15 -6.67 -1.86
CA PHE A 331 -19.71 -7.92 -2.29
C PHE A 331 -18.60 -8.97 -2.33
N GLU A 332 -18.74 -10.01 -1.51
CA GLU A 332 -17.88 -11.21 -1.50
C GLU A 332 -17.97 -12.03 -2.80
N PHE A 333 -18.83 -11.61 -3.72
CA PHE A 333 -19.10 -12.32 -4.96
C PHE A 333 -17.84 -12.43 -5.82
N GLY A 334 -17.33 -13.66 -5.97
CA GLY A 334 -16.13 -13.95 -6.75
C GLY A 334 -14.81 -13.82 -5.98
N ALA A 335 -14.80 -13.40 -4.71
CA ALA A 335 -13.56 -13.29 -3.91
C ALA A 335 -12.76 -14.60 -3.87
N GLY A 336 -13.44 -15.75 -3.69
CA GLY A 336 -12.80 -17.06 -3.73
C GLY A 336 -12.22 -17.43 -5.11
N PHE A 337 -12.83 -16.97 -6.21
CA PHE A 337 -12.28 -17.15 -7.56
C PHE A 337 -11.04 -16.27 -7.78
N VAL A 338 -11.08 -15.02 -7.29
CA VAL A 338 -9.96 -14.08 -7.36
C VAL A 338 -8.74 -14.60 -6.59
N LEU A 339 -8.95 -15.13 -5.38
CA LEU A 339 -7.87 -15.67 -4.55
C LEU A 339 -7.15 -16.85 -5.24
N ARG A 340 -7.90 -17.73 -5.92
CA ARG A 340 -7.34 -18.87 -6.64
C ARG A 340 -6.69 -18.49 -7.96
N HIS A 341 -7.28 -17.57 -8.71
CA HIS A 341 -6.84 -17.19 -10.05
C HIS A 341 -6.79 -15.66 -10.24
N PRO A 342 -5.80 -14.99 -9.62
CA PRO A 342 -5.72 -13.52 -9.62
C PRO A 342 -5.52 -12.95 -11.03
N GLU A 343 -4.71 -13.60 -11.87
CA GLU A 343 -4.44 -13.14 -13.24
C GLU A 343 -5.66 -13.26 -14.15
N LEU A 344 -6.41 -14.36 -14.05
CA LEU A 344 -7.63 -14.55 -14.82
C LEU A 344 -8.72 -13.56 -14.38
N ALA A 345 -8.80 -13.26 -13.09
CA ALA A 345 -9.76 -12.30 -12.59
C ALA A 345 -9.42 -10.86 -13.03
N LEU A 346 -8.13 -10.50 -13.09
CA LEU A 346 -7.68 -9.24 -13.69
C LEU A 346 -8.06 -9.17 -15.19
N VAL A 347 -7.75 -10.21 -15.96
CA VAL A 347 -8.10 -10.28 -17.39
C VAL A 347 -9.61 -10.18 -17.59
N ALA A 348 -10.40 -10.89 -16.78
CA ALA A 348 -11.86 -10.85 -16.83
C ALA A 348 -12.41 -9.45 -16.50
N LYS A 349 -11.87 -8.79 -15.47
CA LYS A 349 -12.24 -7.42 -15.09
C LYS A 349 -11.99 -6.45 -16.24
N TYR A 350 -10.82 -6.51 -16.89
CA TYR A 350 -10.50 -5.60 -17.99
C TYR A 350 -11.21 -5.94 -19.30
N ALA A 351 -11.43 -7.22 -19.58
CA ALA A 351 -12.25 -7.65 -20.71
C ALA A 351 -13.71 -7.17 -20.55
N ALA A 352 -14.25 -7.23 -19.32
CA ALA A 352 -15.59 -6.72 -19.01
C ALA A 352 -15.67 -5.19 -19.12
N PHE A 353 -14.65 -4.44 -18.67
CA PHE A 353 -14.58 -3.00 -18.90
C PHE A 353 -14.53 -2.64 -20.39
N LEU A 354 -13.65 -3.30 -21.15
CA LEU A 354 -13.51 -3.09 -22.58
C LEU A 354 -14.82 -3.40 -23.33
N GLY A 355 -15.43 -4.55 -23.03
CA GLY A 355 -16.70 -4.98 -23.62
C GLY A 355 -17.85 -4.04 -23.24
N GLY A 356 -17.95 -3.64 -21.96
CA GLY A 356 -18.98 -2.75 -21.47
C GLY A 356 -18.93 -1.35 -22.11
N VAL A 357 -17.73 -0.76 -22.18
CA VAL A 357 -17.50 0.53 -22.87
C VAL A 357 -17.82 0.43 -24.35
N PHE A 358 -17.37 -0.63 -25.03
CA PHE A 358 -17.63 -0.84 -26.45
C PHE A 358 -19.13 -0.93 -26.76
N LEU A 359 -19.88 -1.67 -25.94
CA LEU A 359 -21.33 -1.81 -26.09
C LEU A 359 -22.09 -0.50 -25.82
N LEU A 360 -21.66 0.28 -24.82
CA LEU A 360 -22.24 1.60 -24.57
C LEU A 360 -22.02 2.57 -25.73
N LEU A 361 -20.81 2.63 -26.27
CA LEU A 361 -20.51 3.47 -27.44
C LEU A 361 -21.40 3.09 -28.64
N ARG A 362 -21.62 1.79 -28.85
CA ARG A 362 -22.51 1.30 -29.90
C ARG A 362 -23.98 1.61 -29.63
N ALA A 363 -24.44 1.55 -28.38
CA ALA A 363 -25.79 1.97 -28.01
C ALA A 363 -25.99 3.47 -28.28
N VAL A 364 -25.02 4.32 -27.94
CA VAL A 364 -25.06 5.76 -28.21
C VAL A 364 -25.16 6.05 -29.71
N ASP A 365 -24.39 5.36 -30.54
CA ASP A 365 -24.37 5.54 -32.00
C ASP A 365 -25.72 5.15 -32.66
N THR A 366 -26.44 4.17 -32.10
CA THR A 366 -27.73 3.72 -32.68
C THR A 366 -28.92 4.65 -32.43
N ARG A 367 -28.85 5.58 -31.46
CA ARG A 367 -30.01 6.41 -31.05
C ARG A 367 -29.83 7.92 -31.25
N LEU A 368 -28.61 8.44 -31.25
CA LEU A 368 -28.37 9.86 -31.49
C LEU A 368 -28.33 10.14 -33.01
N PHE A 369 -29.19 11.04 -33.48
CA PHE A 369 -29.15 11.59 -34.85
C PHE A 369 -27.82 12.30 -35.19
N PHE A 370 -27.00 12.60 -34.17
CA PHE A 370 -25.59 12.95 -34.28
C PHE A 370 -24.73 11.75 -33.92
N SER A 371 -24.19 11.07 -34.92
CA SER A 371 -23.21 10.03 -34.69
C SER A 371 -21.92 10.70 -34.19
N VAL A 372 -21.65 10.59 -32.89
CA VAL A 372 -20.37 10.97 -32.26
C VAL A 372 -19.22 10.29 -33.01
N GLU A 373 -19.45 9.07 -33.52
CA GLU A 373 -18.53 8.35 -34.37
C GLU A 373 -18.32 9.03 -35.75
N SER A 374 -19.37 9.61 -36.36
CA SER A 374 -19.25 10.38 -37.61
C SER A 374 -18.53 11.72 -37.44
N ALA A 375 -18.76 12.42 -36.32
CA ALA A 375 -18.06 13.67 -35.98
C ALA A 375 -16.57 13.41 -35.67
N LEU A 376 -16.28 12.31 -34.96
CA LEU A 376 -14.92 11.88 -34.62
C LEU A 376 -14.16 11.25 -35.80
N ARG A 377 -14.82 10.45 -36.66
CA ARG A 377 -14.23 10.00 -37.95
C ARG A 377 -13.98 11.17 -38.89
N GLY A 378 -14.79 12.22 -38.84
CA GLY A 378 -14.55 13.48 -39.55
C GLY A 378 -13.27 14.19 -39.08
N ALA A 379 -12.95 14.13 -37.78
CA ALA A 379 -11.73 14.70 -37.21
C ALA A 379 -10.49 13.77 -37.34
N PHE A 380 -10.68 12.45 -37.30
CA PHE A 380 -9.64 11.41 -37.40
C PHE A 380 -10.10 10.22 -38.28
N PRO A 381 -9.91 10.27 -39.61
CA PRO A 381 -10.47 9.29 -40.55
C PRO A 381 -9.90 7.86 -40.45
N ARG A 382 -8.92 7.62 -39.57
CA ARG A 382 -8.28 6.30 -39.36
C ARG A 382 -8.58 5.66 -38.00
N MET A 383 -9.33 6.33 -37.11
CA MET A 383 -9.69 5.76 -35.81
C MET A 383 -11.07 5.09 -35.89
N GLY A 384 -11.08 3.75 -35.95
CA GLY A 384 -12.30 2.97 -35.77
C GLY A 384 -12.79 3.00 -34.31
N SER A 385 -14.07 2.71 -34.08
CA SER A 385 -14.70 2.63 -32.74
C SER A 385 -13.94 1.78 -31.72
N GLY A 386 -13.18 0.77 -32.17
CA GLY A 386 -12.30 -0.03 -31.32
C GLY A 386 -11.17 0.77 -30.66
N VAL A 387 -10.54 1.71 -31.36
CA VAL A 387 -9.43 2.51 -30.80
C VAL A 387 -9.96 3.48 -29.74
N ILE A 388 -11.15 4.04 -29.97
CA ILE A 388 -11.82 4.94 -29.03
C ILE A 388 -12.26 4.17 -27.78
N ALA A 389 -12.81 2.97 -27.93
CA ALA A 389 -13.13 2.10 -26.80
C ALA A 389 -11.88 1.75 -25.98
N VAL A 390 -10.74 1.48 -26.63
CA VAL A 390 -9.46 1.22 -25.94
C VAL A 390 -8.98 2.45 -25.17
N VAL A 391 -9.04 3.65 -25.76
CA VAL A 391 -8.64 4.89 -25.08
C VAL A 391 -9.54 5.19 -23.87
N LEU A 392 -10.86 5.05 -24.03
CA LEU A 392 -11.80 5.28 -22.93
C LEU A 392 -11.65 4.20 -21.84
N THR A 393 -11.41 2.94 -22.23
CA THR A 393 -11.11 1.85 -21.29
C THR A 393 -9.80 2.12 -20.55
N PHE A 394 -8.79 2.68 -21.22
CA PHE A 394 -7.54 3.08 -20.57
C PHE A 394 -7.76 4.21 -19.56
N ILE A 395 -8.63 5.17 -19.85
CA ILE A 395 -9.02 6.21 -18.89
C ILE A 395 -9.74 5.58 -17.69
N PHE A 396 -10.75 4.74 -17.93
CA PHE A 396 -11.45 4.01 -16.84
C PHE A 396 -10.50 3.11 -16.04
N PHE A 397 -9.51 2.49 -16.67
CA PHE A 397 -8.46 1.71 -16.03
C PHE A 397 -7.64 2.55 -15.04
N VAL A 398 -7.19 3.73 -15.47
CA VAL A 398 -6.42 4.65 -14.62
C VAL A 398 -7.26 5.14 -13.43
N PHE A 399 -8.56 5.40 -13.63
CA PHE A 399 -9.46 5.82 -12.55
C PHE A 399 -9.86 4.67 -11.60
N SER A 400 -9.98 3.45 -12.11
CA SER A 400 -10.33 2.28 -11.30
C SER A 400 -9.18 1.82 -10.39
N GLU A 401 -7.95 2.32 -10.61
CA GLU A 401 -6.74 1.90 -9.90
C GLU A 401 -6.10 3.09 -9.15
N PRO A 402 -6.66 3.51 -7.99
CA PRO A 402 -6.15 4.66 -7.24
C PRO A 402 -4.69 4.49 -6.77
N PHE A 403 -4.21 3.24 -6.63
CA PHE A 403 -2.85 2.91 -6.21
C PHE A 403 -1.81 2.88 -7.35
N LEU A 404 -2.21 2.99 -8.62
CA LEU A 404 -1.24 3.21 -9.71
C LEU A 404 -0.66 4.62 -9.69
N LEU A 405 -1.44 5.57 -9.14
CA LEU A 405 -1.13 7.00 -9.14
C LEU A 405 -0.59 7.48 -7.79
N LYS A 406 -0.90 6.77 -6.71
CA LYS A 406 -0.32 7.01 -5.38
C LYS A 406 1.05 6.34 -5.28
N ALA A 407 2.13 7.13 -5.18
CA ALA A 407 3.42 6.58 -4.79
C ALA A 407 3.30 5.99 -3.36
N ALA A 408 3.99 4.87 -3.11
CA ALA A 408 3.99 4.24 -1.80
C ALA A 408 4.43 5.26 -0.73
N PRO A 409 3.70 5.39 0.40
CA PRO A 409 4.08 6.30 1.46
C PRO A 409 5.52 6.01 1.91
N VAL A 410 6.31 7.05 2.11
CA VAL A 410 7.68 6.90 2.60
C VAL A 410 7.59 6.36 4.02
N SER A 411 8.00 5.11 4.22
CA SER A 411 7.92 4.48 5.54
C SER A 411 8.72 5.26 6.60
N ASP A 412 8.02 5.68 7.64
CA ASP A 412 8.60 6.31 8.83
C ASP A 412 9.52 5.36 9.62
N TYR A 413 9.46 4.05 9.36
CA TYR A 413 10.32 3.04 9.96
C TYR A 413 11.65 2.84 9.21
N LYS A 414 11.87 3.57 8.10
CA LYS A 414 13.22 3.64 7.53
C LYS A 414 14.11 4.38 8.51
N ILE A 415 15.14 3.67 8.97
CA ILE A 415 16.19 4.14 9.88
C ILE A 415 16.62 5.56 9.44
N LYS A 416 16.08 6.57 10.12
CA LYS A 416 16.66 7.92 10.07
C LYS A 416 17.94 7.80 10.88
N LEU A 417 19.06 7.72 10.17
CA LEU A 417 20.39 7.84 10.76
C LEU A 417 20.51 9.30 11.26
N THR A 418 19.92 9.61 12.42
CA THR A 418 20.13 10.89 13.09
C THR A 418 21.51 10.82 13.71
N ILE A 419 22.53 11.17 12.93
CA ILE A 419 23.86 11.43 13.46
C ILE A 419 23.71 12.63 14.39
N PRO A 420 23.82 12.48 15.72
CA PRO A 420 23.86 13.63 16.60
C PRO A 420 25.25 14.23 16.41
N VAL A 421 25.37 15.25 15.55
CA VAL A 421 26.58 16.07 15.48
C VAL A 421 26.63 16.88 16.77
N ILE A 422 27.29 16.33 17.79
CA ILE A 422 27.77 17.12 18.92
C ILE A 422 29.03 17.82 18.42
N GLY A 423 28.89 19.07 18.00
CA GLY A 423 30.05 19.92 17.70
C GLY A 423 29.77 21.00 16.65
N ALA A 424 29.88 22.25 17.11
CA ALA A 424 29.94 23.51 16.38
C ALA A 424 28.62 24.13 15.91
N LEU A 425 28.37 25.31 16.51
CA LEU A 425 27.46 26.35 16.07
C LEU A 425 27.57 26.59 14.56
N ALA A 426 26.60 26.07 13.81
CA ALA A 426 26.27 26.57 12.48
C ALA A 426 24.74 26.71 12.42
N ALA A 427 24.31 27.85 11.89
CA ALA A 427 22.92 28.31 11.83
C ALA A 427 21.93 27.23 11.33
N PRO A 428 20.64 27.30 11.72
CA PRO A 428 19.65 26.35 11.25
C PRO A 428 19.53 26.45 9.72
N ALA A 429 20.03 25.42 9.04
CA ALA A 429 19.72 25.22 7.63
C ALA A 429 18.19 25.02 7.54
N ALA A 430 17.54 25.89 6.77
CA ALA A 430 16.11 25.78 6.50
C ALA A 430 15.80 24.35 6.01
N PRO A 431 14.69 23.73 6.47
CA PRO A 431 14.32 22.42 5.97
C PRO A 431 14.13 22.52 4.46
N ALA A 432 14.88 21.71 3.71
CA ALA A 432 14.59 21.49 2.31
C ALA A 432 13.15 20.99 2.23
N SER A 433 12.25 21.84 1.75
CA SER A 433 10.90 21.45 1.35
C SER A 433 11.06 20.51 0.18
N THR A 434 11.14 19.22 0.49
CA THR A 434 10.85 18.17 -0.48
C THR A 434 9.39 18.38 -0.87
N THR A 435 9.18 18.96 -2.05
CA THR A 435 7.88 18.93 -2.71
C THR A 435 7.47 17.46 -2.75
N PRO A 436 6.37 17.05 -2.11
CA PRO A 436 5.94 15.67 -2.22
C PRO A 436 5.60 15.44 -3.69
N ALA A 437 6.36 14.56 -4.35
CA ALA A 437 6.06 14.06 -5.69
C ALA A 437 4.87 13.07 -5.64
N THR A 438 3.86 13.38 -4.84
CA THR A 438 2.61 12.64 -4.71
C THR A 438 1.52 13.59 -5.14
N MET A 439 1.02 13.39 -6.35
CA MET A 439 -0.15 14.13 -6.82
C MET A 439 -1.37 13.59 -6.07
N ASP A 440 -2.07 14.45 -5.34
CA ASP A 440 -3.32 14.08 -4.69
C ASP A 440 -4.36 13.67 -5.74
N ILE A 441 -5.22 12.69 -5.42
CA ILE A 441 -6.26 12.16 -6.32
C ILE A 441 -7.18 13.30 -6.78
N THR A 442 -7.46 14.25 -5.89
CA THR A 442 -8.23 15.48 -6.17
C THR A 442 -7.57 16.30 -7.28
N THR A 443 -6.24 16.42 -7.27
CA THR A 443 -5.46 17.15 -8.27
C THR A 443 -5.52 16.42 -9.61
N ILE A 444 -5.31 15.10 -9.64
CA ILE A 444 -5.37 14.30 -10.88
C ILE A 444 -6.78 14.34 -11.50
N LEU A 445 -7.81 14.16 -10.68
CA LEU A 445 -9.21 14.23 -11.11
C LEU A 445 -9.51 15.60 -11.76
N THR A 446 -9.06 16.68 -11.13
CA THR A 446 -9.23 18.05 -11.64
C THR A 446 -8.52 18.24 -13.00
N ILE A 447 -7.31 17.72 -13.15
CA ILE A 447 -6.55 17.75 -14.42
C ILE A 447 -7.29 17.01 -15.53
N VAL A 448 -7.83 15.82 -15.25
CA VAL A 448 -8.59 15.05 -16.24
C VAL A 448 -9.86 15.78 -16.65
N ILE A 449 -10.60 16.36 -15.68
CA ILE A 449 -11.81 17.13 -15.97
C ILE A 449 -11.47 18.29 -16.90
N PHE A 450 -10.42 19.06 -16.62
CA PHE A 450 -10.00 20.14 -17.51
C PHE A 450 -9.59 19.64 -18.89
N ALA A 451 -8.85 18.54 -18.98
CA ALA A 451 -8.50 17.94 -20.27
C ALA A 451 -9.75 17.50 -21.06
N ALA A 452 -10.77 16.95 -20.40
CA ALA A 452 -12.03 16.54 -21.04
C ALA A 452 -12.83 17.73 -21.58
N ILE A 453 -12.94 18.82 -20.81
CA ILE A 453 -13.65 20.02 -21.26
C ILE A 453 -12.89 20.68 -22.43
N GLN A 454 -11.55 20.72 -22.38
CA GLN A 454 -10.72 21.22 -23.48
C GLN A 454 -10.87 20.39 -24.75
N LEU A 455 -10.99 19.06 -24.61
CA LEU A 455 -11.25 18.17 -25.74
C LEU A 455 -12.66 18.40 -26.33
N GLY A 456 -13.67 18.66 -25.48
CA GLY A 456 -15.00 19.07 -25.92
C GLY A 456 -14.98 20.37 -26.72
N MET A 457 -14.24 21.38 -26.24
CA MET A 457 -14.07 22.65 -26.93
C MET A 457 -13.38 22.47 -28.30
N TYR A 458 -12.33 21.63 -28.36
CA TYR A 458 -11.68 21.27 -29.61
C TYR A 458 -12.67 20.69 -30.63
N PHE A 459 -13.56 19.78 -30.20
CA PHE A 459 -14.57 19.20 -31.08
C PHE A 459 -15.60 20.22 -31.57
N ILE A 460 -16.06 21.11 -30.70
CA ILE A 460 -16.98 22.20 -31.09
C ILE A 460 -16.36 23.05 -32.20
N CYS A 461 -15.07 23.41 -32.08
CA CYS A 461 -14.34 24.15 -33.11
C CYS A 461 -14.27 23.40 -34.44
N VAL A 462 -13.92 22.12 -34.43
CA VAL A 462 -13.82 21.31 -35.67
C VAL A 462 -15.19 21.09 -36.31
N MET A 463 -16.23 20.84 -35.51
CA MET A 463 -17.61 20.71 -36.00
C MET A 463 -18.06 22.00 -36.70
N LYS A 464 -17.82 23.15 -36.08
CA LYS A 464 -18.18 24.44 -36.65
C LYS A 464 -17.46 24.72 -37.98
N ILE A 465 -16.19 24.32 -38.10
CA ILE A 465 -15.45 24.39 -39.38
C ILE A 465 -16.11 23.49 -40.43
N SER A 466 -16.52 22.27 -40.07
CA SER A 466 -17.23 21.37 -40.98
C SER A 466 -18.59 21.93 -41.42
N ASP A 467 -19.33 22.56 -40.51
CA ASP A 467 -20.63 23.17 -40.81
C ASP A 467 -20.48 24.32 -41.82
N ILE A 468 -19.51 25.20 -41.62
CA ILE A 468 -19.21 26.30 -42.57
C ILE A 468 -18.77 25.73 -43.92
N ALA A 469 -17.99 24.64 -43.92
CA ALA A 469 -17.53 24.01 -45.15
C ALA A 469 -18.67 23.43 -45.99
N ARG A 470 -19.69 22.86 -45.34
CA ARG A 470 -20.85 22.22 -45.99
C ARG A 470 -21.86 23.22 -46.56
N GLN A 471 -21.84 24.47 -46.15
CA GLN A 471 -22.76 25.49 -46.68
C GLN A 471 -22.47 25.76 -48.17
N SER A 472 -23.49 25.78 -49.02
CA SER A 472 -23.37 26.06 -50.47
C SER A 472 -23.31 27.57 -50.74
N ILE A 473 -22.33 28.25 -50.13
CA ILE A 473 -22.18 29.71 -50.15
C ILE A 473 -20.85 30.07 -50.86
N PRO A 474 -20.76 31.22 -51.55
CA PRO A 474 -19.52 31.69 -52.16
C PRO A 474 -18.33 31.71 -51.18
N SER A 475 -17.15 31.34 -51.69
CA SER A 475 -15.91 31.20 -50.90
C SER A 475 -15.52 32.48 -50.13
N ALA A 476 -15.78 33.65 -50.71
CA ALA A 476 -15.57 34.94 -50.05
C ALA A 476 -16.43 35.15 -48.80
N LEU A 477 -17.68 34.65 -48.80
CA LEU A 477 -18.58 34.77 -47.65
C LEU A 477 -18.30 33.69 -46.60
N LYS A 478 -17.81 32.51 -47.01
CA LYS A 478 -17.24 31.52 -46.08
C LYS A 478 -16.03 32.05 -45.32
N LEU A 479 -15.16 32.81 -45.99
CA LEU A 479 -14.01 33.44 -45.35
C LEU A 479 -14.46 34.44 -44.27
N ARG A 480 -15.47 35.26 -44.55
CA ARG A 480 -16.07 36.18 -43.57
C ARG A 480 -16.71 35.46 -42.38
N LEU A 481 -17.40 34.34 -42.61
CA LEU A 481 -17.96 33.53 -41.52
C LEU A 481 -16.86 32.92 -40.63
N MET A 482 -15.73 32.52 -41.21
CA MET A 482 -14.57 32.04 -40.45
C MET A 482 -13.86 33.14 -39.67
N GLU A 483 -13.90 34.40 -40.13
CA GLU A 483 -13.42 35.56 -39.37
C GLU A 483 -14.36 35.88 -38.20
N ASN A 484 -15.68 35.78 -38.41
CA ASN A 484 -16.67 36.02 -37.36
C ASN A 484 -16.58 35.02 -36.19
N GLU A 485 -16.24 33.77 -36.48
CA GLU A 485 -16.11 32.70 -35.48
C GLU A 485 -14.70 32.63 -34.86
N GLU A 486 -13.84 33.63 -35.07
CA GLU A 486 -12.47 33.61 -34.55
C GLU A 486 -12.41 33.55 -33.01
N ASN A 487 -13.33 34.25 -32.33
CA ASN A 487 -13.47 34.18 -30.87
C ASN A 487 -13.84 32.78 -30.37
N LEU A 488 -14.61 32.01 -31.15
CA LEU A 488 -14.93 30.62 -30.82
C LEU A 488 -13.68 29.74 -30.95
N PHE A 489 -12.86 29.97 -31.98
CA PHE A 489 -11.60 29.23 -32.15
C PHE A 489 -10.56 29.53 -31.06
N ASP A 490 -10.66 30.69 -30.39
CA ASP A 490 -9.90 31.03 -29.19
C ASP A 490 -10.55 30.55 -27.87
N GLY A 491 -11.70 29.87 -27.93
CA GLY A 491 -12.44 29.42 -26.75
C GLY A 491 -11.68 28.46 -25.85
N GLY A 492 -10.74 27.67 -26.39
CA GLY A 492 -9.86 26.83 -25.57
C GLY A 492 -8.97 27.65 -24.61
N LEU A 493 -8.52 28.83 -25.03
CA LEU A 493 -7.75 29.75 -24.20
C LEU A 493 -8.62 30.39 -23.12
N TYR A 494 -9.82 30.85 -23.48
CA TYR A 494 -10.77 31.42 -22.51
C TYR A 494 -11.16 30.41 -21.44
N LEU A 495 -11.39 29.16 -21.83
CA LEU A 495 -11.67 28.07 -20.90
C LEU A 495 -10.47 27.76 -20.00
N GLY A 496 -9.25 27.78 -20.55
CA GLY A 496 -8.02 27.55 -19.77
C GLY A 496 -7.78 28.62 -18.69
N ILE A 497 -8.01 29.90 -19.04
CA ILE A 497 -7.92 31.04 -18.11
C ILE A 497 -9.03 30.95 -17.05
N ALA A 498 -10.28 30.67 -17.46
CA ALA A 498 -11.40 30.52 -16.54
C ALA A 498 -11.18 29.38 -15.54
N GLY A 499 -10.64 28.24 -15.99
CA GLY A 499 -10.29 27.11 -15.14
C GLY A 499 -9.21 27.47 -14.10
N THR A 500 -8.20 28.24 -14.52
CA THR A 500 -7.14 28.72 -13.62
C THR A 500 -7.67 29.70 -12.58
N ALA A 501 -8.49 30.68 -13.00
CA ALA A 501 -9.11 31.64 -12.09
C ALA A 501 -10.04 30.96 -11.08
N THR A 502 -10.83 29.99 -11.52
CA THR A 502 -11.72 29.21 -10.65
C THR A 502 -10.92 28.39 -9.63
N ALA A 503 -9.83 27.75 -10.05
CA ALA A 503 -8.96 26.99 -9.15
C ALA A 503 -8.32 27.89 -8.07
N LEU A 504 -7.85 29.08 -8.46
CA LEU A 504 -7.28 30.06 -7.51
C LEU A 504 -8.32 30.59 -6.53
N VAL A 505 -9.55 30.87 -6.97
CA VAL A 505 -10.64 31.32 -6.08
C VAL A 505 -11.02 30.23 -5.08
N LEU A 506 -11.17 28.98 -5.53
CA LEU A 506 -11.49 27.85 -4.66
C LEU A 506 -10.38 27.55 -3.65
N GLN A 507 -9.12 27.78 -4.03
CA GLN A 507 -7.97 27.70 -3.13
C GLN A 507 -8.02 28.78 -2.04
N VAL A 508 -8.31 30.04 -2.40
CA VAL A 508 -8.42 31.15 -1.43
C VAL A 508 -9.57 30.89 -0.44
N LEU A 509 -10.67 30.31 -0.89
CA LEU A 509 -11.82 29.96 -0.05
C LEU A 509 -11.59 28.71 0.84
N HIS A 510 -10.41 28.08 0.78
CA HIS A 510 -10.08 26.83 1.51
C HIS A 510 -11.08 25.68 1.24
N VAL A 511 -11.72 25.69 0.05
CA VAL A 511 -12.66 24.64 -0.36
C VAL A 511 -11.92 23.44 -0.96
N ILE A 512 -10.73 23.66 -1.54
CA ILE A 512 -9.91 22.63 -2.17
C ILE A 512 -8.42 22.91 -1.88
N ASP A 513 -7.68 21.89 -1.43
CA ASP A 513 -6.20 21.88 -1.39
C ASP A 513 -5.63 21.62 -2.80
N ALA A 514 -6.06 22.40 -3.79
CA ALA A 514 -5.65 22.20 -5.17
C ALA A 514 -4.17 22.57 -5.32
N ASN A 515 -3.34 21.58 -5.68
CA ASN A 515 -1.94 21.83 -6.00
C ASN A 515 -1.87 22.78 -7.21
N LEU A 516 -1.00 23.79 -7.14
CA LEU A 516 -0.75 24.79 -8.19
C LEU A 516 -0.57 24.15 -9.59
N LEU A 517 -0.07 22.92 -9.64
CA LEU A 517 0.05 22.11 -10.84
C LEU A 517 -1.26 21.92 -11.62
N ALA A 518 -2.40 21.74 -10.95
CA ALA A 518 -3.69 21.59 -11.64
C ALA A 518 -4.10 22.89 -12.34
N ALA A 519 -3.91 24.04 -11.69
CA ALA A 519 -4.18 25.35 -12.26
C ALA A 519 -3.29 25.62 -13.49
N TYR A 520 -1.99 25.35 -13.40
CA TYR A 520 -1.07 25.51 -14.53
C TYR A 520 -1.37 24.56 -15.70
N SER A 521 -1.81 23.33 -15.40
CA SER A 521 -2.17 22.36 -16.44
C SER A 521 -3.38 22.81 -17.28
N SER A 522 -4.37 23.49 -16.67
CA SER A 522 -5.56 24.00 -17.37
C SER A 522 -5.19 25.02 -18.45
N ASN A 523 -4.28 25.94 -18.13
CA ASN A 523 -3.80 26.94 -19.09
C ASN A 523 -2.97 26.30 -20.21
N LEU A 524 -2.11 25.35 -19.86
CA LEU A 524 -1.31 24.61 -20.85
C LEU A 524 -2.20 23.86 -21.85
N PHE A 525 -3.23 23.14 -21.37
CA PHE A 525 -4.18 22.46 -22.26
C PHE A 525 -4.95 23.44 -23.15
N GLY A 526 -5.35 24.61 -22.63
CA GLY A 526 -6.00 25.66 -23.41
C GLY A 526 -5.13 26.17 -24.56
N ILE A 527 -3.85 26.46 -24.28
CA ILE A 527 -2.87 26.90 -25.30
C ILE A 527 -2.69 25.80 -26.36
N VAL A 528 -2.51 24.55 -25.94
CA VAL A 528 -2.34 23.42 -26.86
C VAL A 528 -3.58 23.20 -27.73
N CYS A 529 -4.78 23.31 -27.14
CA CYS A 529 -6.05 23.18 -27.86
C CYS A 529 -6.17 24.23 -28.98
N VAL A 530 -5.97 25.52 -28.66
CA VAL A 530 -6.06 26.60 -29.65
C VAL A 530 -4.98 26.45 -30.73
N ALA A 531 -3.75 26.09 -30.34
CA ALA A 531 -2.68 25.83 -31.29
C ALA A 531 -3.04 24.73 -32.28
N LEU A 532 -3.61 23.62 -31.81
CA LEU A 532 -4.06 22.53 -32.67
C LEU A 532 -5.19 22.96 -33.61
N VAL A 533 -6.22 23.66 -33.11
CA VAL A 533 -7.33 24.16 -33.95
C VAL A 533 -6.81 25.12 -35.01
N LYS A 534 -6.06 26.15 -34.60
CA LYS A 534 -5.63 27.23 -35.51
C LYS A 534 -4.60 26.75 -36.54
N ILE A 535 -3.59 26.00 -36.10
CA ILE A 535 -2.49 25.58 -36.99
C ILE A 535 -2.95 24.45 -37.91
N ARG A 536 -3.67 23.45 -37.39
CA ARG A 536 -3.97 22.23 -38.14
C ARG A 536 -5.25 22.28 -38.95
N HIS A 537 -6.25 23.06 -38.54
CA HIS A 537 -7.56 23.08 -39.21
C HIS A 537 -7.90 24.45 -39.80
N VAL A 538 -7.83 25.53 -39.02
CA VAL A 538 -8.26 26.86 -39.49
C VAL A 538 -7.33 27.42 -40.56
N ARG A 539 -6.00 27.37 -40.36
CA ARG A 539 -5.01 27.91 -41.30
C ARG A 539 -5.05 27.26 -42.69
N PRO A 540 -5.03 25.92 -42.84
CA PRO A 540 -5.10 25.31 -44.17
C PRO A 540 -6.45 25.59 -44.85
N TYR A 541 -7.53 25.60 -44.08
CA TYR A 541 -8.86 25.84 -44.64
C TYR A 541 -9.06 27.30 -45.11
N LYS A 542 -8.63 28.30 -44.32
CA LYS A 542 -8.59 29.70 -44.77
C LYS A 542 -7.72 29.87 -46.03
N ARG A 543 -6.56 29.22 -46.10
CA ARG A 543 -5.68 29.27 -47.28
C ARG A 543 -6.37 28.72 -48.54
N GLN A 544 -7.10 27.61 -48.42
CA GLN A 544 -7.86 27.05 -49.53
C GLN A 544 -8.94 28.04 -50.02
N LEU A 545 -9.73 28.60 -49.11
CA LEU A 545 -10.79 29.56 -49.45
C LEU A 545 -10.24 30.84 -50.11
N ILE A 546 -9.08 31.33 -49.67
CA ILE A 546 -8.43 32.50 -50.28
C ILE A 546 -8.05 32.21 -51.74
N ILE A 547 -7.42 31.07 -52.02
CA ILE A 547 -7.03 30.67 -53.38
C ILE A 547 -8.27 30.48 -54.27
N GLU A 548 -9.32 29.83 -53.75
CA GLU A 548 -10.59 29.63 -54.47
C GLU A 548 -11.28 30.98 -54.76
N SER A 549 -11.27 31.92 -53.81
CA SER A 549 -11.85 33.26 -53.99
C SER A 549 -11.08 34.12 -55.00
N GLN A 550 -9.74 34.05 -55.01
CA GLN A 550 -8.91 34.74 -55.99
C GLN A 550 -9.07 34.14 -57.38
N THR A 551 -9.16 32.81 -57.47
CA THR A 551 -9.39 32.11 -58.75
C THR A 551 -10.75 32.49 -59.32
N ALA A 552 -11.80 32.48 -58.50
CA ALA A 552 -13.15 32.89 -58.90
C ALA A 552 -13.22 34.36 -59.36
N ALA A 553 -12.46 35.26 -58.70
CA ALA A 553 -12.38 36.68 -59.06
C ALA A 553 -11.59 36.97 -60.35
N VAL A 554 -10.73 36.04 -60.78
CA VAL A 554 -9.96 36.14 -62.05
C VAL A 554 -10.74 35.54 -63.23
N THR A 555 -11.65 34.60 -62.98
CA THR A 555 -12.53 33.99 -63.99
C THR A 555 -13.87 34.71 -64.21
N ALA A 556 -14.23 35.65 -63.33
CA ALA A 556 -15.38 36.55 -63.48
C ALA A 556 -14.93 37.85 -64.14
#